data_AF-A0A524FHN0-F1
#
_entry.id   AF-A0A524FHN0-F1
#
_cell.length_a   1.000
_cell.length_b   1.000
_cell.length_c   1.000
_cell.angle_alpha   90.00
_cell.angle_beta   90.00
_cell.angle_gamma   90.00
#
_symmetry.space_group_name_H-M   'P 1'
#
loop_
_entity.id
_entity.type
_entity.pdbx_description
1 polymer ?
#
loop_
_entity_poly.entity_id
_entity_poly.type
_entity_poly.pdbx_seq_one_letter_code
_entity_poly.pdbx_strand_id
1 'polypeptide(L)'
;MGKHLLDLRAKINDLEKTLAQKRKEIQVLNERISASTSNVKLNLNKAEEKIKEDEIRLKALNEKMIFLEKTIQNRDKEIDILKEDNRIRNIQIEELKKYKSQIMEKEKDIKHLKTIIEQNNNLLNQNKKDYLQQLLSKELELEKNKELLKKQTQQFNAKEEEFGKRVQEKNSKIEKIERDLEAKTKQLNEITSKFEELESKLSDEIQLSTKLIYKIEKLMHLKGFISEKEYEKLKEKFDEKEIALNY
;
A
#
# COMPACT_ATOMS: atom_id res chain seq x y z
N MET A 1 58.13 -149.51 73.16
CA MET A 1 57.11 -149.32 72.10
C MET A 1 55.94 -148.40 72.50
N GLY A 2 55.43 -148.43 73.74
CA GLY A 2 54.25 -147.63 74.13
C GLY A 2 54.38 -146.09 74.08
N LYS A 3 55.54 -145.51 74.42
CA LYS A 3 55.72 -144.03 74.51
C LYS A 3 55.69 -143.33 73.14
N HIS A 4 56.39 -143.88 72.13
CA HIS A 4 56.38 -143.33 70.76
C HIS A 4 55.01 -143.44 70.08
N LEU A 5 54.26 -144.51 70.37
CA LEU A 5 52.87 -144.66 69.92
C LEU A 5 51.94 -143.62 70.56
N LEU A 6 52.18 -143.26 71.83
CA LEU A 6 51.47 -142.19 72.53
C LEU A 6 51.79 -140.80 71.95
N ASP A 7 53.07 -140.51 71.67
CA ASP A 7 53.49 -139.23 71.06
C ASP A 7 52.93 -139.08 69.64
N LEU A 8 52.92 -140.17 68.85
CA LEU A 8 52.28 -140.19 67.53
C LEU A 8 50.78 -139.94 67.64
N ARG A 9 50.10 -140.55 68.60
CA ARG A 9 48.67 -140.35 68.83
C ARG A 9 48.34 -138.92 69.27
N ALA A 10 49.16 -138.33 70.14
CA ALA A 10 49.03 -136.93 70.54
C ALA A 10 49.19 -135.99 69.32
N LYS A 11 50.20 -136.25 68.48
CA LYS A 11 50.46 -135.47 67.27
C LYS A 11 49.35 -135.64 66.21
N ILE A 12 48.79 -136.84 66.08
CA ILE A 12 47.61 -137.10 65.24
C ILE A 12 46.41 -136.30 65.75
N ASN A 13 46.12 -136.33 67.05
CA ASN A 13 45.02 -135.55 67.63
C ASN A 13 45.21 -134.03 67.43
N ASP A 14 46.44 -133.52 67.60
CA ASP A 14 46.74 -132.10 67.37
C ASP A 14 46.60 -131.70 65.90
N LEU A 15 47.04 -132.58 64.98
CA LEU A 15 46.85 -132.40 63.55
C LEU A 15 45.37 -132.45 63.17
N GLU A 16 44.59 -133.37 63.73
CA GLU A 16 43.13 -133.45 63.54
C GLU A 16 42.42 -132.19 64.06
N LYS A 17 42.82 -131.68 65.22
CA LYS A 17 42.29 -130.44 65.80
C LYS A 17 42.63 -129.23 64.93
N THR A 18 43.87 -129.14 64.45
CA THR A 18 44.32 -128.07 63.54
C THR A 18 43.58 -128.14 62.21
N LEU A 19 43.38 -129.34 61.67
CA LEU A 19 42.64 -129.56 60.42
C LEU A 19 41.17 -129.21 60.57
N ALA A 20 40.54 -129.55 61.70
CA ALA A 20 39.16 -129.13 62.02
C ALA A 20 39.05 -127.61 62.16
N GLN A 21 40.03 -126.95 62.78
CA GLN A 21 40.08 -125.49 62.85
C GLN A 21 40.25 -124.86 61.46
N LYS A 22 41.16 -125.37 60.63
CA LYS A 22 41.36 -124.90 59.25
C LYS A 22 40.12 -125.10 58.37
N ARG A 23 39.39 -126.21 58.55
CA ARG A 23 38.09 -126.44 57.88
C ARG A 23 37.05 -125.39 58.28
N LYS A 24 36.97 -125.04 59.57
CA LYS A 24 36.09 -123.95 60.05
C LYS A 24 36.51 -122.59 59.49
N GLU A 25 37.81 -122.28 59.46
CA GLU A 25 38.33 -121.04 58.86
C GLU A 25 37.97 -120.94 57.37
N ILE A 26 38.13 -122.01 56.60
CA ILE A 26 37.73 -122.08 55.19
C ILE A 26 36.22 -121.85 55.03
N GLN A 27 35.40 -122.47 55.88
CA GLN A 27 33.95 -122.27 55.85
C GLN A 27 33.59 -120.79 56.08
N VAL A 28 34.13 -120.15 57.12
CA VAL A 28 33.88 -118.73 57.40
C VAL A 28 34.37 -117.82 56.27
N LEU A 29 35.53 -118.12 55.68
CA LEU A 29 36.03 -117.38 54.53
C LEU A 29 35.12 -117.52 53.31
N ASN A 30 34.61 -118.72 53.03
CA ASN A 30 33.68 -118.95 51.92
C ASN A 30 32.35 -118.20 52.13
N GLU A 31 31.82 -118.20 53.35
CA GLU A 31 30.62 -117.42 53.71
C GLU A 31 30.87 -115.91 53.51
N ARG A 32 32.03 -115.40 53.95
CA ARG A 32 32.43 -114.00 53.74
C ARG A 32 32.60 -113.65 52.26
N ILE A 33 33.24 -114.51 51.47
CA ILE A 33 33.43 -114.32 50.03
C ILE A 33 32.08 -114.29 49.33
N SER A 34 31.17 -115.22 49.66
CA SER A 34 29.82 -115.27 49.09
C SER A 34 29.03 -113.99 49.42
N ALA A 35 29.05 -113.55 50.67
CA ALA A 35 28.41 -112.32 51.10
C ALA A 35 29.02 -111.08 50.40
N SER A 36 30.36 -110.99 50.34
CA SER A 36 31.05 -109.90 49.66
C SER A 36 30.75 -109.86 48.16
N THR A 37 30.72 -111.02 47.51
CA THR A 37 30.41 -111.14 46.08
C THR A 37 28.98 -110.70 45.80
N SER A 38 28.03 -111.11 46.64
CA SER A 38 26.63 -110.69 46.54
C SER A 38 26.49 -109.16 46.71
N ASN A 39 27.16 -108.58 47.71
CA ASN A 39 27.14 -107.14 47.95
C ASN A 39 27.75 -106.34 46.79
N VAL A 40 28.88 -106.78 46.25
CA VAL A 40 29.52 -106.14 45.08
C VAL A 40 28.58 -106.18 43.88
N LYS A 41 27.95 -107.32 43.61
CA LYS A 41 27.00 -107.47 42.50
C LYS A 41 25.78 -106.55 42.65
N LEU A 42 25.22 -106.44 43.86
CA LEU A 42 24.11 -105.55 44.13
C LEU A 42 24.50 -104.08 43.92
N ASN A 43 25.66 -103.66 44.41
CA ASN A 43 26.15 -102.30 44.26
C ASN A 43 26.48 -101.96 42.80
N LEU A 44 27.02 -102.91 42.05
CA LEU A 44 27.29 -102.76 40.62
C LEU A 44 25.98 -102.52 39.85
N ASN A 45 24.96 -103.35 40.08
CA ASN A 45 23.65 -103.17 39.43
C ASN A 45 23.03 -101.80 39.74
N LYS A 46 23.09 -101.34 41.00
CA LYS A 46 22.60 -100.00 41.39
C LYS A 46 23.36 -98.87 40.70
N ALA A 47 24.68 -99.01 40.55
CA ALA A 47 25.49 -98.03 39.83
C ALA A 47 25.14 -98.00 38.33
N GLU A 48 24.94 -99.16 37.71
CA GLU A 48 24.51 -99.28 36.31
C GLU A 48 23.13 -98.67 36.06
N GLU A 49 22.16 -98.89 36.95
CA GLU A 49 20.83 -98.26 36.87
C GLU A 49 20.95 -96.74 36.97
N LYS A 50 21.73 -96.23 37.92
CA LYS A 50 21.95 -94.79 38.09
C LYS A 50 22.62 -94.16 36.87
N ILE A 51 23.60 -94.83 36.27
CA ILE A 51 24.25 -94.35 35.03
C ILE A 51 23.23 -94.21 33.90
N LYS A 52 22.35 -95.19 33.72
CA LYS A 52 21.28 -95.11 32.71
C LYS A 52 20.32 -93.95 32.96
N GLU A 53 19.92 -93.72 34.21
CA GLU A 53 19.09 -92.58 34.58
C GLU A 53 19.78 -91.24 34.26
N ASP A 54 21.05 -91.12 34.63
CA ASP A 54 21.84 -89.91 34.40
C ASP A 54 22.06 -89.67 32.90
N GLU A 55 22.27 -90.72 32.09
CA GLU A 55 22.33 -90.62 30.61
C GLU A 55 21.04 -90.08 29.99
N ILE A 56 19.88 -90.55 30.46
CA ILE A 56 18.57 -90.06 29.99
C ILE A 56 18.43 -88.57 30.35
N ARG A 57 18.79 -88.18 31.58
CA ARG A 57 18.75 -86.78 32.02
C ARG A 57 19.69 -85.90 31.19
N LEU A 58 20.88 -86.39 30.87
CA LEU A 58 21.87 -85.67 30.06
C LEU A 58 21.35 -85.37 28.65
N LYS A 59 20.69 -86.35 28.01
CA LYS A 59 20.05 -86.15 26.70
C LYS A 59 18.94 -85.10 26.75
N ALA A 60 18.06 -85.18 27.76
CA ALA A 60 16.97 -84.21 27.93
C ALA A 60 17.49 -82.78 28.19
N LEU A 61 18.58 -82.64 28.96
CA LEU A 61 19.24 -81.35 29.18
C LEU A 61 19.88 -80.81 27.90
N ASN A 62 20.51 -81.67 27.10
CA ASN A 62 21.12 -81.27 25.83
C ASN A 62 20.09 -80.77 24.81
N GLU A 63 18.93 -81.43 24.71
CA GLU A 63 17.82 -80.95 23.86
C GLU A 63 17.30 -79.58 24.30
N LYS A 64 17.16 -79.36 25.60
CA LYS A 64 16.78 -78.05 26.16
C LYS A 64 17.82 -76.99 25.84
N MET A 65 19.10 -77.31 25.92
CA MET A 65 20.20 -76.39 25.59
C MET A 65 20.12 -75.94 24.14
N ILE A 66 19.97 -76.87 23.18
CA ILE A 66 19.82 -76.57 21.75
C ILE A 66 18.60 -75.67 21.49
N PHE A 67 17.48 -75.93 22.17
CA PHE A 67 16.29 -75.09 22.05
C PHE A 67 16.51 -73.67 22.57
N LEU A 68 17.18 -73.53 23.73
CA LEU A 68 17.50 -72.22 24.30
C LEU A 68 18.49 -71.45 23.42
N GLU A 69 19.51 -72.10 22.85
CA GLU A 69 20.45 -71.48 21.91
C GLU A 69 19.74 -70.90 20.68
N LYS A 70 18.83 -71.65 20.07
CA LYS A 70 18.01 -71.15 18.95
C LYS A 70 17.14 -69.96 19.36
N THR A 71 16.58 -70.01 20.56
CA THR A 71 15.75 -68.92 21.10
C THR A 71 16.59 -67.66 21.31
N ILE A 72 17.79 -67.77 21.87
CA ILE A 72 18.73 -66.65 22.06
C ILE A 72 19.09 -66.04 20.71
N GLN A 73 19.48 -66.85 19.72
CA GLN A 73 19.81 -66.37 18.37
C GLN A 73 18.66 -65.61 17.70
N ASN A 74 17.42 -66.06 17.89
CA ASN A 74 16.25 -65.36 17.36
C ASN A 74 16.03 -64.02 18.06
N ARG A 75 16.22 -63.97 19.39
CA ARG A 75 16.12 -62.73 20.17
C ARG A 75 17.22 -61.73 19.83
N ASP A 76 18.44 -62.19 19.57
CA ASP A 76 19.54 -61.31 19.14
C ASP A 76 19.23 -60.61 17.81
N LYS A 77 18.66 -61.36 16.84
CA LYS A 77 18.19 -60.77 15.57
C LYS A 77 17.09 -59.72 15.78
N GLU A 78 16.15 -60.00 16.68
CA GLU A 78 15.07 -59.06 17.02
C GLU A 78 15.63 -57.78 17.65
N ILE A 79 16.61 -57.91 18.55
CA ILE A 79 17.32 -56.78 19.17
C ILE A 79 18.02 -55.92 18.12
N ASP A 80 18.69 -56.52 17.14
CA ASP A 80 19.38 -55.76 16.10
C ASP A 80 18.43 -54.99 15.19
N ILE A 81 17.28 -55.58 14.83
CA ILE A 81 16.21 -54.88 14.10
C ILE A 81 15.71 -53.69 14.92
N LEU A 82 15.42 -53.88 16.21
CA LEU A 82 14.93 -52.81 17.08
C LEU A 82 15.96 -51.69 17.28
N LYS A 83 17.25 -52.01 17.28
CA LYS A 83 18.32 -50.99 17.33
C LYS A 83 18.32 -50.12 16.08
N GLU A 84 18.21 -50.71 14.90
CA GLU A 84 18.17 -49.93 13.66
C GLU A 84 16.89 -49.10 13.55
N ASP A 85 15.75 -49.66 13.95
CA ASP A 85 14.47 -48.94 13.98
C ASP A 85 14.55 -47.71 14.90
N ASN A 86 15.18 -47.84 16.07
CA ASN A 86 15.45 -46.72 16.97
C ASN A 86 16.41 -45.70 16.36
N ARG A 87 17.44 -46.14 15.62
CA ARG A 87 18.37 -45.23 14.94
C ARG A 87 17.65 -44.36 13.91
N ILE A 88 16.78 -44.97 13.10
CA ILE A 88 15.97 -44.27 12.10
C ILE A 88 15.03 -43.25 12.76
N ARG A 89 14.32 -43.66 13.82
CA ARG A 89 13.42 -42.75 14.57
C ARG A 89 14.17 -41.57 15.18
N ASN A 90 15.38 -41.77 15.69
CA ASN A 90 16.20 -40.69 16.22
C ASN A 90 16.58 -39.66 15.15
N ILE A 91 16.89 -40.10 13.92
CA ILE A 91 17.16 -39.19 12.80
C ILE A 91 15.91 -38.35 12.49
N GLN A 92 14.74 -38.98 12.41
CA GLN A 92 13.46 -38.30 12.17
C GLN A 92 13.14 -37.28 13.27
N ILE A 93 13.41 -37.61 14.53
CA ILE A 93 13.22 -36.68 15.66
C ILE A 93 14.09 -35.42 15.51
N GLU A 94 15.35 -35.57 15.09
CA GLU A 94 16.24 -34.43 14.88
C GLU A 94 15.80 -33.54 13.70
N GLU A 95 15.27 -34.12 12.63
CA GLU A 95 14.66 -33.36 11.54
C GLU A 95 13.43 -32.57 12.00
N LEU A 96 12.55 -33.20 12.78
CA LEU A 96 11.37 -32.54 13.36
C LEU A 96 11.76 -31.38 14.30
N LYS A 97 12.84 -31.50 15.07
CA LYS A 97 13.36 -30.40 15.89
C LYS A 97 13.81 -29.20 15.05
N LYS A 98 14.44 -29.45 13.89
CA LYS A 98 14.83 -28.39 12.95
C LYS A 98 13.59 -27.68 12.39
N TYR A 99 12.60 -28.42 11.93
CA TYR A 99 11.34 -27.83 11.43
C TYR A 99 10.61 -27.03 12.51
N LYS A 100 10.54 -27.55 13.74
CA LYS A 100 9.98 -26.81 14.88
C LYS A 100 10.69 -25.48 15.10
N SER A 101 12.02 -25.44 15.00
CA SER A 101 12.79 -24.21 15.17
C SER A 101 12.49 -23.18 14.07
N GLN A 102 12.39 -23.62 12.81
CA GLN A 102 12.00 -22.77 11.69
C GLN A 102 10.58 -22.21 11.83
N ILE A 103 9.63 -23.02 12.30
CA ILE A 103 8.25 -22.58 12.56
C ILE A 103 8.23 -21.48 13.63
N MET A 104 8.96 -21.64 14.74
CA MET A 104 9.03 -20.61 15.79
C MET A 104 9.61 -19.29 15.28
N GLU A 105 10.56 -19.33 14.35
CA GLU A 105 11.10 -18.12 13.71
C GLU A 105 10.03 -17.45 12.83
N LYS A 106 9.34 -18.22 11.99
CA LYS A 106 8.24 -17.70 11.15
C LYS A 106 7.09 -17.14 11.97
N GLU A 107 6.79 -17.70 13.13
CA GLU A 107 5.80 -17.14 14.06
C GLU A 107 6.22 -15.76 14.61
N LYS A 108 7.52 -15.53 14.84
CA LYS A 108 8.04 -14.21 15.23
C LYS A 108 7.89 -13.21 14.07
N ASP A 109 8.24 -13.61 12.85
CA ASP A 109 8.08 -12.78 11.65
C ASP A 109 6.61 -12.36 11.47
N ILE A 110 5.67 -13.32 11.59
CA ILE A 110 4.23 -13.06 11.48
C ILE A 110 3.76 -12.06 12.55
N LYS A 111 4.23 -12.19 13.80
CA LYS A 111 3.88 -11.24 14.87
C LYS A 111 4.38 -9.84 14.53
N HIS A 112 5.62 -9.72 14.06
CA HIS A 112 6.20 -8.42 13.67
C HIS A 112 5.42 -7.78 12.51
N LEU A 113 5.11 -8.54 11.47
CA LEU A 113 4.33 -8.05 10.33
C LEU A 113 2.93 -7.59 10.73
N LYS A 114 2.26 -8.30 11.66
CA LYS A 114 0.96 -7.88 12.19
C LYS A 114 1.05 -6.50 12.87
N THR A 115 2.08 -6.26 13.67
CA THR A 115 2.31 -4.95 14.31
C THR A 115 2.53 -3.86 13.27
N ILE A 116 3.33 -4.11 12.23
CA ILE A 116 3.55 -3.14 11.15
C ILE A 116 2.24 -2.81 10.41
N ILE A 117 1.44 -3.82 10.10
CA ILE A 117 0.14 -3.64 9.42
C ILE A 117 -0.78 -2.77 10.29
N GLU A 118 -0.85 -3.02 11.60
CA GLU A 118 -1.66 -2.23 12.52
C GLU A 118 -1.19 -0.76 12.58
N GLN A 119 0.12 -0.52 12.67
CA GLN A 119 0.70 0.82 12.63
C GLN A 119 0.38 1.57 11.33
N ASN A 120 0.54 0.90 10.19
CA ASN A 120 0.24 1.47 8.87
C ASN A 120 -1.24 1.79 8.71
N ASN A 121 -2.14 0.92 9.19
CA ASN A 121 -3.58 1.17 9.15
C ASN A 121 -3.95 2.40 10.00
N ASN A 122 -3.35 2.55 11.18
CA ASN A 122 -3.56 3.71 12.03
C ASN A 122 -3.08 5.01 11.35
N LEU A 123 -1.88 4.99 10.75
CA LEU A 123 -1.34 6.13 10.02
C LEU A 123 -2.19 6.49 8.80
N LEU A 124 -2.66 5.49 8.04
CA LEU A 124 -3.54 5.69 6.89
C LEU A 124 -4.86 6.35 7.31
N ASN A 125 -5.46 5.87 8.39
CA ASN A 125 -6.71 6.43 8.93
C ASN A 125 -6.53 7.87 9.40
N GLN A 126 -5.41 8.17 10.06
CA GLN A 126 -5.06 9.52 10.48
C GLN A 126 -4.88 10.45 9.28
N ASN A 127 -4.07 10.05 8.30
CA ASN A 127 -3.85 10.84 7.08
C ASN A 127 -5.17 11.11 6.34
N LYS A 128 -6.04 10.11 6.23
CA LYS A 128 -7.37 10.27 5.61
C LYS A 128 -8.21 11.32 6.33
N LYS A 129 -8.20 11.31 7.67
CA LYS A 129 -8.91 12.30 8.49
C LYS A 129 -8.33 13.70 8.26
N ASP A 130 -7.00 13.83 8.26
CA ASP A 130 -6.31 15.10 8.08
C ASP A 130 -6.60 15.69 6.68
N TYR A 131 -6.54 14.87 5.62
CA TYR A 131 -6.89 15.31 4.27
C TYR A 131 -8.35 15.72 4.14
N LEU A 132 -9.28 14.98 4.74
CA LEU A 132 -10.70 15.36 4.74
C LEU A 132 -10.92 16.71 5.43
N GLN A 133 -10.26 16.94 6.56
CA GLN A 133 -10.35 18.21 7.29
C GLN A 133 -9.77 19.37 6.47
N GLN A 134 -8.62 19.16 5.82
CA GLN A 134 -8.03 20.16 4.91
C GLN A 134 -8.95 20.48 3.73
N LEU A 135 -9.54 19.46 3.11
CA LEU A 135 -10.44 19.64 1.96
C LEU A 135 -11.69 20.43 2.38
N LEU A 136 -12.30 20.08 3.50
CA LEU A 136 -13.44 20.81 4.06
C LEU A 136 -13.11 22.28 4.34
N SER A 137 -11.92 22.56 4.89
CA SER A 137 -11.49 23.94 5.15
C SER A 137 -11.33 24.76 3.87
N LYS A 138 -10.76 24.17 2.82
CA LYS A 138 -10.60 24.81 1.51
C LYS A 138 -11.94 25.02 0.81
N GLU A 139 -12.87 24.08 0.93
CA GLU A 139 -14.21 24.20 0.37
C GLU A 139 -14.97 25.39 1.00
N LEU A 140 -14.89 25.54 2.32
CA LEU A 140 -15.45 26.71 3.02
C LEU A 140 -14.81 28.03 2.57
N GLU A 141 -13.51 28.05 2.33
CA GLU A 141 -12.80 29.23 1.83
C GLU A 141 -13.24 29.59 0.40
N LEU A 142 -13.34 28.59 -0.48
CA LEU A 142 -13.83 28.77 -1.85
C LEU A 142 -15.27 29.32 -1.88
N GLU A 143 -16.15 28.81 -1.03
CA GLU A 143 -17.53 29.30 -0.98
C GLU A 143 -17.61 30.76 -0.52
N LYS A 144 -16.78 31.17 0.45
CA LYS A 144 -16.65 32.57 0.86
C LYS A 144 -16.17 33.46 -0.29
N ASN A 145 -15.16 33.01 -1.03
CA ASN A 145 -14.61 33.75 -2.17
C ASN A 145 -15.63 33.89 -3.30
N LYS A 146 -16.41 32.83 -3.57
CA LYS A 146 -17.49 32.83 -4.56
C LYS A 146 -18.59 33.85 -4.20
N GLU A 147 -19.01 33.88 -2.94
CA GLU A 147 -19.97 34.89 -2.47
C GLU A 147 -19.41 36.31 -2.52
N LEU A 148 -18.12 36.50 -2.24
CA LEU A 148 -17.47 37.81 -2.39
C LEU A 148 -17.46 38.27 -3.86
N LEU A 149 -17.05 37.40 -4.78
CA LEU A 149 -17.03 37.70 -6.22
C LEU A 149 -18.43 38.02 -6.74
N LYS A 150 -19.45 37.28 -6.31
CA LYS A 150 -20.85 37.53 -6.66
C LYS A 150 -21.30 38.93 -6.24
N LYS A 151 -20.94 39.37 -5.03
CA LYS A 151 -21.21 40.74 -4.54
C LYS A 151 -20.47 41.79 -5.39
N GLN A 152 -19.22 41.54 -5.75
CA GLN A 152 -18.45 42.45 -6.61
C GLN A 152 -19.07 42.57 -8.01
N THR A 153 -19.48 41.46 -8.63
CA THR A 153 -20.17 41.48 -9.93
C THR A 153 -21.46 42.29 -9.87
N GLN A 154 -22.28 42.10 -8.82
CA GLN A 154 -23.50 42.90 -8.62
C GLN A 154 -23.20 44.41 -8.52
N GLN A 155 -22.14 44.79 -7.80
CA GLN A 155 -21.73 46.19 -7.70
C GLN A 155 -21.23 46.76 -9.03
N PHE A 156 -20.48 45.98 -9.82
CA PHE A 156 -20.02 46.42 -11.14
C PHE A 156 -21.19 46.61 -12.10
N ASN A 157 -22.14 45.67 -12.14
CA ASN A 157 -23.32 45.79 -13.00
C ASN A 157 -24.15 47.03 -12.64
N ALA A 158 -24.34 47.32 -11.36
CA ALA A 158 -25.05 48.53 -10.92
C ALA A 158 -24.33 49.82 -11.37
N LYS A 159 -22.99 49.86 -11.30
CA LYS A 159 -22.20 51.00 -11.79
C LYS A 159 -22.26 51.12 -13.31
N GLU A 160 -22.24 50.00 -14.03
CA GLU A 160 -22.37 49.98 -15.49
C GLU A 160 -23.71 50.56 -15.94
N GLU A 161 -24.81 50.15 -15.30
CA GLU A 161 -26.14 50.73 -15.54
C GLU A 161 -26.16 52.24 -15.26
N GLU A 162 -25.55 52.68 -14.16
CA GLU A 162 -25.46 54.10 -13.82
C GLU A 162 -24.68 54.89 -14.87
N PHE A 163 -23.52 54.38 -15.31
CA PHE A 163 -22.74 55.01 -16.38
C PHE A 163 -23.51 55.04 -17.69
N GLY A 164 -24.21 53.96 -18.04
CA GLY A 164 -25.08 53.90 -19.22
C GLY A 164 -26.12 55.01 -19.22
N LYS A 165 -26.80 55.24 -18.09
CA LYS A 165 -27.77 56.35 -17.93
C LYS A 165 -27.10 57.72 -18.12
N ARG A 166 -25.95 57.96 -17.48
CA ARG A 166 -25.22 59.24 -17.62
C ARG A 166 -24.77 59.50 -19.07
N VAL A 167 -24.36 58.46 -19.80
CA VAL A 167 -24.00 58.57 -21.22
C VAL A 167 -25.22 58.97 -22.05
N GLN A 168 -26.37 58.32 -21.85
CA GLN A 168 -27.61 58.68 -22.53
C GLN A 168 -28.02 60.14 -22.26
N GLU A 169 -28.00 60.56 -21.00
CA GLU A 169 -28.29 61.95 -20.62
C GLU A 169 -27.37 62.96 -21.29
N LYS A 170 -26.06 62.67 -21.36
CA LYS A 170 -25.09 63.52 -22.04
C LYS A 170 -25.33 63.58 -23.54
N ASN A 171 -25.65 62.46 -24.18
CA ASN A 171 -25.97 62.42 -25.61
C ASN A 171 -27.20 63.28 -25.93
N SER A 172 -28.27 63.19 -25.14
CA SER A 172 -29.45 64.05 -25.33
C SER A 172 -29.14 65.54 -25.17
N LYS A 173 -28.20 65.91 -24.27
CA LYS A 173 -27.74 67.30 -24.14
C LYS A 173 -26.92 67.74 -25.35
N ILE A 174 -26.05 66.87 -25.89
CA ILE A 174 -25.26 67.15 -27.10
C ILE A 174 -26.21 67.40 -28.28
N GLU A 175 -27.18 66.51 -28.52
CA GLU A 175 -28.15 66.68 -29.61
C GLU A 175 -28.90 68.01 -29.52
N LYS A 176 -29.25 68.44 -28.29
CA LYS A 176 -29.91 69.73 -28.08
C LYS A 176 -28.98 70.90 -28.46
N ILE A 177 -27.72 70.85 -28.02
CA ILE A 177 -26.72 71.87 -28.34
C ILE A 177 -26.45 71.92 -29.85
N GLU A 178 -26.36 70.76 -30.51
CA GLU A 178 -26.17 70.67 -31.96
C GLU A 178 -27.32 71.32 -32.73
N ARG A 179 -28.58 71.06 -32.33
CA ARG A 179 -29.77 71.72 -32.90
C ARG A 179 -29.76 73.23 -32.68
N ASP A 180 -29.43 73.66 -31.46
CA ASP A 180 -29.36 75.09 -31.12
C ASP A 180 -28.25 75.79 -31.94
N LEU A 181 -27.11 75.14 -32.14
CA LEU A 181 -25.99 75.63 -32.95
C LEU A 181 -26.35 75.72 -34.43
N GLU A 182 -27.03 74.72 -34.98
CA GLU A 182 -27.53 74.75 -36.36
C GLU A 182 -28.52 75.90 -36.58
N ALA A 183 -29.46 76.10 -35.63
CA ALA A 183 -30.42 77.20 -35.68
C ALA A 183 -29.71 78.57 -35.63
N LYS A 184 -28.71 78.73 -34.75
CA LYS A 184 -27.91 79.95 -34.66
C LYS A 184 -27.08 80.19 -35.92
N THR A 185 -26.57 79.14 -36.56
CA THR A 185 -25.81 79.24 -37.81
C THR A 185 -26.71 79.72 -38.97
N LYS A 186 -27.95 79.22 -39.05
CA LYS A 186 -28.95 79.71 -40.02
C LYS A 186 -29.27 81.19 -39.81
N GLN A 187 -29.51 81.59 -38.55
CA GLN A 187 -29.72 82.99 -38.20
C GLN A 187 -28.52 83.88 -38.58
N LEU A 188 -27.29 83.40 -38.34
CA LEU A 188 -26.07 84.11 -38.72
C LEU A 188 -26.01 84.31 -40.23
N ASN A 189 -26.25 83.27 -41.02
CA ASN A 189 -26.25 83.34 -42.48
C ASN A 189 -27.30 84.32 -43.01
N GLU A 190 -28.53 84.31 -42.45
CA GLU A 190 -29.58 85.27 -42.81
C GLU A 190 -29.14 86.72 -42.52
N ILE A 191 -28.49 86.96 -41.39
CA ILE A 191 -27.96 88.28 -41.04
C ILE A 191 -26.83 88.67 -41.99
N THR A 192 -25.91 87.75 -42.31
CA THR A 192 -24.81 87.98 -43.26
C THR A 192 -25.35 88.36 -44.64
N SER A 193 -26.32 87.63 -45.18
CA SER A 193 -26.93 87.97 -46.48
C SER A 193 -27.60 89.34 -46.46
N LYS A 194 -28.32 89.69 -45.38
CA LYS A 194 -28.89 91.04 -45.22
C LYS A 194 -27.81 92.12 -45.14
N PHE A 195 -26.69 91.82 -44.50
CA PHE A 195 -25.56 92.75 -44.41
C PHE A 195 -24.93 92.97 -45.79
N GLU A 196 -24.68 91.91 -46.56
CA GLU A 196 -24.18 91.96 -47.93
C GLU A 196 -25.12 92.76 -48.86
N GLU A 197 -26.44 92.56 -48.74
CA GLU A 197 -27.44 93.35 -49.47
C GLU A 197 -27.36 94.85 -49.12
N LEU A 198 -27.27 95.19 -47.83
CA LEU A 198 -27.13 96.57 -47.38
C LEU A 198 -25.80 97.19 -47.84
N GLU A 199 -24.71 96.43 -47.80
CA GLU A 199 -23.38 96.85 -48.25
C GLU A 199 -23.38 97.12 -49.77
N SER A 200 -24.05 96.28 -50.56
CA SER A 200 -24.26 96.50 -52.00
C SER A 200 -25.05 97.78 -52.27
N LYS A 201 -26.18 97.97 -51.57
CA LYS A 201 -27.01 99.19 -51.70
C LYS A 201 -26.22 100.45 -51.37
N LEU A 202 -25.45 100.41 -50.27
CA LEU A 202 -24.60 101.52 -49.87
C LEU A 202 -23.52 101.82 -50.92
N SER A 203 -22.90 100.79 -51.50
CA SER A 203 -21.94 100.94 -52.59
C SER A 203 -22.57 101.60 -53.82
N ASP A 204 -23.77 101.18 -54.22
CA ASP A 204 -24.49 101.77 -55.35
C ASP A 204 -24.83 103.24 -55.09
N GLU A 205 -25.27 103.58 -53.88
CA GLU A 205 -25.57 104.96 -53.44
C GLU A 205 -24.31 105.84 -53.45
N ILE A 206 -23.16 105.33 -52.96
CA ILE A 206 -21.87 106.02 -53.04
C ILE A 206 -21.46 106.26 -54.50
N GLN A 207 -21.65 105.28 -55.39
CA GLN A 207 -21.35 105.46 -56.82
C GLN A 207 -22.24 106.52 -57.47
N LEU A 208 -23.54 106.52 -57.18
CA LEU A 208 -24.49 107.52 -57.67
C LEU A 208 -24.09 108.91 -57.18
N SER A 209 -23.81 109.04 -55.88
CA SER A 209 -23.35 110.27 -55.25
C SER A 209 -22.06 110.79 -55.90
N THR A 210 -21.08 109.92 -56.13
CA THR A 210 -19.82 110.28 -56.80
C THR A 210 -20.05 110.77 -58.24
N LYS A 211 -20.94 110.11 -58.99
CA LYS A 211 -21.32 110.53 -60.36
C LYS A 211 -22.05 111.88 -60.37
N LEU A 212 -22.90 112.13 -59.37
CA LEU A 212 -23.59 113.41 -59.19
C LEU A 212 -22.58 114.52 -58.89
N ILE A 213 -21.68 114.30 -57.92
CA ILE A 213 -20.59 115.22 -57.58
C ILE A 213 -19.76 115.56 -58.81
N TYR A 214 -19.31 114.56 -59.58
CA TYR A 214 -18.53 114.80 -60.80
C TYR A 214 -19.27 115.66 -61.83
N LYS A 215 -20.59 115.50 -61.99
CA LYS A 215 -21.39 116.34 -62.90
C LYS A 215 -21.58 117.76 -62.37
N ILE A 216 -21.76 117.92 -61.06
CA ILE A 216 -21.81 119.22 -60.39
C ILE A 216 -20.47 119.94 -60.60
N GLU A 217 -19.35 119.28 -60.31
CA GLU A 217 -17.99 119.82 -60.55
C GLU A 217 -17.80 120.24 -62.01
N LYS A 218 -18.20 119.41 -62.98
CA LYS A 218 -18.11 119.73 -64.41
C LYS A 218 -18.95 120.97 -64.79
N LEU A 219 -20.15 121.13 -64.25
CA LEU A 219 -20.99 122.29 -64.52
C LEU A 219 -20.47 123.56 -63.85
N MET A 220 -19.95 123.43 -62.62
CA MET A 220 -19.25 124.53 -61.94
C MET A 220 -18.04 124.99 -62.74
N HIS A 221 -17.23 124.07 -63.29
CA HIS A 221 -16.11 124.43 -64.14
C HIS A 221 -16.53 125.18 -65.42
N LEU A 222 -17.71 124.87 -65.97
CA LEU A 222 -18.21 125.50 -67.20
C LEU A 222 -18.86 126.86 -66.96
N LYS A 223 -19.52 127.08 -65.81
CA LYS A 223 -20.36 128.27 -65.57
C LYS A 223 -19.92 129.14 -64.38
N GLY A 224 -19.01 128.66 -63.53
CA GLY A 224 -18.56 129.33 -62.30
C GLY A 224 -19.57 129.26 -61.13
N PHE A 225 -20.84 128.98 -61.40
CA PHE A 225 -21.89 128.75 -60.42
C PHE A 225 -22.92 127.74 -60.97
N ILE A 226 -23.70 127.13 -60.08
CA ILE A 226 -24.86 126.31 -60.44
C ILE A 226 -26.10 127.01 -59.91
N SER A 227 -27.10 127.22 -60.76
CA SER A 227 -28.38 127.77 -60.30
C SER A 227 -29.24 126.70 -59.61
N GLU A 228 -30.09 127.11 -58.69
CA GLU A 228 -30.97 126.22 -57.92
C GLU A 228 -31.89 125.38 -58.82
N LYS A 229 -32.38 125.94 -59.93
CA LYS A 229 -33.14 125.20 -60.97
C LYS A 229 -32.32 124.15 -61.70
N GLU A 230 -31.01 124.35 -61.85
CA GLU A 230 -30.13 123.37 -62.50
C GLU A 230 -29.72 122.26 -61.54
N TYR A 231 -29.51 122.58 -60.27
CA TYR A 231 -29.28 121.61 -59.21
C TYR A 231 -30.50 120.70 -59.01
N GLU A 232 -31.70 121.27 -58.90
CA GLU A 232 -32.95 120.49 -58.77
C GLU A 232 -33.19 119.57 -59.99
N LYS A 233 -32.95 120.03 -61.22
CA LYS A 233 -33.05 119.17 -62.43
C LYS A 233 -32.01 118.05 -62.47
N LEU A 234 -30.84 118.25 -61.87
CA LEU A 234 -29.80 117.21 -61.77
C LEU A 234 -30.16 116.20 -60.68
N LYS A 235 -30.67 116.69 -59.56
CA LYS A 235 -31.16 115.88 -58.45
C LYS A 235 -32.34 115.01 -58.87
N GLU A 236 -33.39 115.58 -59.49
CA GLU A 236 -34.54 114.82 -60.04
C GLU A 236 -34.09 113.71 -61.00
N LYS A 237 -33.11 113.95 -61.87
CA LYS A 237 -32.60 112.94 -62.82
C LYS A 237 -31.79 111.81 -62.17
N PHE A 238 -31.25 112.03 -60.97
CA PHE A 238 -30.55 111.00 -60.21
C PHE A 238 -31.52 110.28 -59.26
N ASP A 239 -32.47 110.98 -58.66
CA ASP A 239 -33.55 110.40 -57.84
C ASP A 239 -34.45 109.48 -58.69
N GLU A 240 -34.77 109.83 -59.95
CA GLU A 240 -35.47 108.95 -60.90
C GLU A 240 -34.69 107.67 -61.23
N LYS A 241 -33.34 107.73 -61.20
CA LYS A 241 -32.48 106.57 -61.44
C LYS A 241 -32.30 105.71 -60.20
N GLU A 242 -32.39 106.30 -59.02
CA GLU A 242 -32.36 105.61 -57.73
C GLU A 242 -33.61 104.75 -57.52
N ILE A 243 -34.77 105.20 -58.03
CA ILE A 243 -36.02 104.42 -58.04
C ILE A 243 -35.92 103.19 -58.98
N ALA A 244 -35.17 103.29 -60.08
CA ALA A 244 -35.00 102.19 -61.05
C ALA A 244 -34.00 101.11 -60.61
N LEU A 245 -33.15 101.38 -59.60
CA LEU A 245 -32.18 100.43 -59.04
C LEU A 245 -32.70 99.69 -57.80
N ASN A 246 -33.83 100.11 -57.24
CA ASN A 246 -34.43 99.56 -56.02
C ASN A 246 -35.62 98.58 -56.27
N TYR A 247 -35.83 98.14 -57.52
CA TYR A 247 -36.72 97.04 -57.93
C TYR A 247 -35.92 95.93 -58.60
#